data_AF-A0A0S2Z3M6-F1
#
_entry.id   AF-A0A0S2Z3M6-F1
#
_cell.length_a   1.000
_cell.length_b   1.000
_cell.length_c   1.000
_cell.angle_alpha   90.00
_cell.angle_beta   90.00
_cell.angle_gamma   90.00
#
_symmetry.space_group_name_H-M   'P 1'
#
loop_
_entity.id
_entity.type
_entity.pdbx_description
1 polymer ?
#
loop_
_entity_poly.entity_id
_entity_poly.type
_entity_poly.pdbx_seq_one_letter_code
_entity_poly.pdbx_strand_id
1 'polypeptide(L)'
;MREQLKGHETQTTCWDHPKMTELYQSLADLNNVRFSAYRTAMKLRRLQKALCCEEDLLSPPQDTSTGLEEVMEQLNNSFPSSRGHNVGSLFHMADDLGRAMESLVSVMTDEEGAE
;
A
#
# COMPACT_ATOMS: atom_id res chain seq x y z
N MET A 1 22.24 -0.96 6.26
CA MET A 1 21.92 -0.88 7.71
C MET A 1 20.70 0.02 7.82
N ARG A 2 19.52 -0.50 8.21
CA ARG A 2 18.29 0.33 8.33
C ARG A 2 18.31 0.99 9.70
N GLU A 3 18.45 2.30 9.74
CA GLU A 3 18.50 3.06 11.00
C GLU A 3 17.08 3.20 11.54
N GLN A 4 16.83 2.63 12.73
CA GLN A 4 15.56 2.78 13.43
C GLN A 4 15.59 4.05 14.27
N LEU A 5 14.73 5.02 13.94
CA LEU A 5 14.56 6.22 14.74
C LEU A 5 13.58 5.91 15.88
N LYS A 6 14.11 5.88 17.10
CA LYS A 6 13.34 5.68 18.33
C LYS A 6 12.80 7.02 18.81
N GLY A 7 11.48 7.23 18.73
CA GLY A 7 10.83 8.39 19.31
C GLY A 7 10.85 8.28 20.84
N HIS A 8 11.67 9.10 21.51
CA HIS A 8 11.85 9.04 22.97
C HIS A 8 10.62 9.49 23.78
N GLU A 9 9.65 10.18 23.16
CA GLU A 9 8.47 10.73 23.82
C GLU A 9 7.21 9.87 23.65
N THR A 10 7.04 9.22 22.50
CA THR A 10 5.84 8.44 22.17
C THR A 10 6.00 6.93 22.33
N GLN A 11 7.20 6.45 22.69
CA GLN A 11 7.55 5.03 22.74
C GLN A 11 7.26 4.27 21.43
N THR A 12 7.17 4.97 20.31
CA THR A 12 6.93 4.37 19.00
C THR A 12 8.23 4.19 18.24
N THR A 13 8.35 3.06 17.55
CA THR A 13 9.39 2.82 16.55
C THR A 13 8.77 3.05 15.18
N CYS A 14 9.36 3.92 14.36
CA CYS A 14 8.94 4.12 12.98
C CYS A 14 9.99 3.52 12.03
N TRP A 15 9.51 2.87 10.99
CA TRP A 15 10.35 2.28 9.95
C TRP A 15 10.60 3.23 8.78
N ASP A 16 9.88 4.35 8.76
CA ASP A 16 9.98 5.36 7.73
C ASP A 16 11.16 6.30 8.00
N HIS A 17 11.97 6.51 6.96
CA HIS A 17 13.04 7.49 7.02
C HIS A 17 12.43 8.90 7.22
N PRO A 18 13.00 9.78 8.05
CA PRO A 18 12.40 11.06 8.44
C PRO A 18 12.13 11.95 7.21
N LYS A 19 13.06 11.93 6.24
CA LYS A 19 12.88 12.58 4.92
C LYS A 19 11.64 12.08 4.17
N MET A 20 11.32 10.79 4.26
CA MET A 20 10.13 10.22 3.63
C MET A 20 8.86 10.55 4.42
N THR A 21 8.93 10.55 5.76
CA THR A 21 7.84 10.99 6.62
C THR A 21 7.44 12.44 6.34
N GLU A 22 8.42 13.36 6.28
CA GLU A 22 8.19 14.77 5.92
C GLU A 22 7.62 14.92 4.51
N LEU A 23 8.12 14.14 3.55
CA LEU A 23 7.61 14.14 2.18
C LEU A 23 6.13 13.71 2.14
N TYR A 24 5.76 12.61 2.81
CA TYR A 24 4.35 12.17 2.88
C TYR A 24 3.46 13.17 3.59
N GLN A 25 3.94 13.80 4.66
CA GLN A 25 3.21 14.89 5.34
C GLN A 25 2.99 16.07 4.39
N SER A 26 4.00 16.44 3.59
CA SER A 26 3.87 17.53 2.62
C SER A 26 2.77 17.27 1.60
N LEU A 27 2.54 16.01 1.20
CA LEU A 27 1.49 15.63 0.23
C LEU A 27 0.05 15.85 0.75
N ALA A 28 -0.12 16.11 2.03
CA ALA A 28 -1.43 16.42 2.60
C ALA A 28 -2.02 17.71 2.02
N ASP A 29 -1.17 18.64 1.55
CA ASP A 29 -1.58 19.88 0.87
C ASP A 29 -2.45 19.62 -0.38
N LEU A 30 -2.25 18.47 -1.05
CA LEU A 30 -2.98 18.07 -2.24
C LEU A 30 -4.32 17.38 -1.94
N ASN A 31 -4.65 17.07 -0.69
CA ASN A 31 -5.86 16.28 -0.38
C ASN A 31 -7.17 16.94 -0.80
N ASN A 32 -7.19 18.28 -0.82
CA ASN A 32 -8.36 19.08 -1.18
C ASN A 32 -8.58 19.24 -2.69
N VAL A 33 -7.68 18.69 -3.52
CA VAL A 33 -7.84 18.70 -4.98
C VAL A 33 -9.09 17.91 -5.37
N ARG A 34 -10.01 18.58 -6.08
CA ARG A 34 -11.35 18.07 -6.44
C ARG A 34 -11.31 16.82 -7.31
N PHE A 35 -10.42 16.78 -8.30
CA PHE A 35 -10.28 15.66 -9.21
C PHE A 35 -9.26 14.66 -8.68
N SER A 36 -9.70 13.44 -8.37
CA SER A 36 -8.85 12.38 -7.79
C SER A 36 -7.67 12.02 -8.70
N ALA A 37 -7.89 11.93 -10.02
CA ALA A 37 -6.84 11.65 -10.99
C ALA A 37 -5.73 12.72 -10.94
N TYR A 38 -6.13 13.99 -10.94
CA TYR A 38 -5.18 15.10 -10.85
C TYR A 38 -4.44 15.12 -9.51
N ARG A 39 -5.17 14.87 -8.40
CA ARG A 39 -4.60 14.76 -7.06
C ARG A 39 -3.50 13.71 -6.99
N THR A 40 -3.78 12.49 -7.46
CA THR A 40 -2.81 11.39 -7.49
C THR A 40 -1.64 11.72 -8.41
N ALA A 41 -1.88 12.29 -9.59
CA ALA A 41 -0.82 12.69 -10.51
C ALA A 41 0.13 13.73 -9.88
N MET A 42 -0.39 14.72 -9.15
CA MET A 42 0.44 15.71 -8.45
C MET A 42 1.24 15.09 -7.30
N LYS A 43 0.64 14.16 -6.54
CA LYS A 43 1.34 13.42 -5.48
C LYS A 43 2.49 12.60 -6.05
N LEU A 44 2.24 11.86 -7.13
CA LEU A 44 3.26 11.08 -7.83
C LEU A 44 4.37 11.98 -8.40
N ARG A 45 4.02 13.14 -8.99
CA ARG A 45 5.00 14.11 -9.50
C ARG A 45 5.94 14.61 -8.39
N ARG A 46 5.42 14.93 -7.20
CA ARG A 46 6.23 15.38 -6.06
C ARG A 46 7.10 14.27 -5.50
N LEU A 47 6.56 13.07 -5.35
CA LEU A 47 7.33 11.89 -4.95
C LEU A 47 8.47 11.63 -5.93
N GLN A 48 8.17 11.58 -7.23
CA GLN A 48 9.17 11.38 -8.28
C GLN A 48 10.26 12.45 -8.23
N LYS A 49 9.90 13.72 -8.06
CA LYS A 49 10.91 14.80 -7.91
C LYS A 49 11.78 14.63 -6.67
N ALA A 50 11.20 14.24 -5.54
CA ALA A 50 11.94 14.12 -4.29
C ALA A 50 12.78 12.84 -4.19
N LEU A 51 12.40 11.79 -4.95
CA LEU A 51 13.07 10.48 -4.96
C LEU A 51 14.04 10.31 -6.13
N CYS A 52 13.83 11.01 -7.25
CA CYS A 52 14.52 10.76 -8.52
C CYS A 52 15.36 11.94 -9.04
N CYS A 53 15.45 13.07 -8.33
CA CYS A 53 16.24 14.25 -8.77
C CYS A 53 17.68 14.31 -8.22
N GLU A 54 18.32 13.17 -7.95
CA GLU A 54 19.79 13.06 -7.79
C GLU A 54 20.43 12.41 -9.04
N GLU A 55 19.72 12.36 -10.17
CA GLU A 55 20.22 11.81 -11.44
C GLU A 55 19.88 12.77 -12.60
N ASP A 56 20.29 14.03 -12.45
CA ASP A 56 20.42 14.93 -13.59
C ASP A 56 21.82 14.71 -14.19
N LEU A 57 21.93 13.83 -15.20
CA LEU A 57 22.97 13.76 -16.25
C LEU A 57 23.08 12.32 -16.82
N LEU A 58 22.26 11.95 -17.82
CA LEU A 58 22.75 11.23 -19.00
C LEU A 58 21.69 11.13 -20.13
N SER A 59 21.86 11.99 -21.13
CA SER A 59 21.66 11.73 -22.57
C SER A 59 20.24 11.68 -23.21
N PRO A 60 20.11 12.11 -24.49
CA PRO A 60 18.85 12.18 -25.24
C PRO A 60 18.24 10.79 -25.50
N PRO A 61 16.92 10.69 -25.82
CA PRO A 61 16.18 9.44 -25.74
C PRO A 61 16.60 8.52 -26.89
N GLN A 62 17.39 7.51 -26.57
CA GLN A 62 17.57 6.32 -27.39
C GLN A 62 16.91 5.18 -26.58
N ASP A 63 15.84 4.61 -27.13
CA ASP A 63 15.20 3.37 -26.71
C ASP A 63 14.60 3.31 -25.29
N THR A 64 13.75 4.28 -24.95
CA THR A 64 12.84 4.25 -23.78
C THR A 64 11.61 3.35 -24.03
N SER A 65 11.79 2.14 -24.56
CA SER A 65 10.71 1.15 -24.71
C SER A 65 10.90 -0.04 -23.79
N THR A 66 12.14 -0.48 -23.57
CA THR A 66 12.43 -1.75 -22.88
C THR A 66 12.32 -1.62 -21.36
N GLY A 67 12.91 -0.59 -20.75
CA GLY A 67 12.92 -0.45 -19.29
C GLY A 67 11.54 -0.16 -18.69
N LEU A 68 10.70 0.63 -19.38
CA LEU A 68 9.34 0.88 -18.90
C LEU A 68 8.45 -0.34 -19.06
N GLU A 69 8.62 -1.12 -20.13
CA GLU A 69 7.91 -2.39 -20.34
C GLU A 69 8.30 -3.41 -19.27
N GLU A 70 9.58 -3.54 -18.96
CA GLU A 70 10.09 -4.40 -17.88
C GLU A 70 9.57 -3.96 -16.51
N VAL A 71 9.55 -2.67 -16.21
CA VAL A 71 9.00 -2.13 -14.95
C VAL A 71 7.48 -2.35 -14.88
N MET A 72 6.76 -2.17 -15.99
CA MET A 72 5.32 -2.42 -16.08
C MET A 72 4.99 -3.90 -15.89
N GLU A 73 5.77 -4.81 -16.50
CA GLU A 73 5.65 -6.26 -16.30
C GLU A 73 6.01 -6.66 -14.87
N GLN A 74 7.08 -6.10 -14.30
CA GLN A 74 7.51 -6.40 -12.94
C GLN A 74 6.48 -5.94 -11.91
N LEU A 75 5.82 -4.80 -12.14
CA LEU A 75 4.66 -4.37 -11.36
C LEU A 75 3.46 -5.31 -11.55
N ASN A 76 3.12 -5.65 -12.80
CA ASN A 76 2.02 -6.58 -13.10
C ASN A 76 2.22 -7.98 -12.46
N ASN A 77 3.47 -8.38 -12.24
CA ASN A 77 3.84 -9.63 -11.56
C ASN A 77 4.00 -9.49 -10.04
N SER A 78 4.32 -8.30 -9.53
CA SER A 78 4.46 -8.04 -8.08
C SER A 78 3.13 -7.92 -7.36
N PHE A 79 2.07 -7.55 -8.07
CA PHE A 79 0.72 -7.70 -7.55
C PHE A 79 0.23 -9.11 -7.88
N PRO A 80 -0.34 -9.87 -6.92
CA PRO A 80 -1.02 -11.11 -7.26
C PRO A 80 -2.05 -10.73 -8.31
N SER A 81 -1.83 -11.15 -9.56
CA SER A 81 -2.78 -10.88 -10.62
C SER A 81 -4.12 -11.37 -10.09
N SER A 82 -5.05 -10.46 -9.79
CA SER A 82 -6.43 -10.79 -9.45
C SER A 82 -7.18 -11.36 -10.67
N ARG A 83 -6.42 -11.87 -11.64
CA ARG A 83 -6.80 -12.70 -12.78
C ARG A 83 -7.26 -14.07 -12.25
N GLY A 84 -8.23 -14.06 -11.35
CA GLY A 84 -8.75 -15.26 -10.71
C GLY A 84 -9.57 -15.04 -9.44
N HIS A 85 -9.38 -13.94 -8.70
CA HIS A 85 -10.22 -13.63 -7.54
C HIS A 85 -11.49 -12.93 -8.01
N ASN A 86 -12.33 -13.71 -8.71
CA ASN A 86 -13.72 -13.40 -8.94
C ASN A 86 -14.40 -13.06 -7.60
N VAL A 87 -15.42 -12.19 -7.66
CA VAL A 87 -16.27 -11.90 -6.50
C VAL A 87 -16.75 -13.18 -5.81
N GLY A 88 -16.90 -14.28 -6.56
CA GLY A 88 -17.21 -15.62 -6.04
C GLY A 88 -16.21 -16.14 -4.99
N SER A 89 -14.89 -16.04 -5.22
CA SER A 89 -13.91 -16.43 -4.19
C SER A 89 -13.96 -15.52 -2.96
N LEU A 90 -14.29 -14.23 -3.11
CA LEU A 90 -14.49 -13.33 -1.98
C LEU A 90 -15.76 -13.69 -1.19
N PHE A 91 -16.86 -14.02 -1.89
CA PHE A 91 -18.09 -14.49 -1.26
C PHE A 91 -17.88 -15.81 -0.51
N HIS A 92 -17.15 -16.76 -1.10
CA HIS A 92 -16.84 -18.02 -0.41
C HIS A 92 -15.99 -17.81 0.85
N MET A 93 -14.97 -16.94 0.79
CA MET A 93 -14.19 -16.62 2.00
C MET A 93 -15.03 -15.86 3.05
N ALA A 94 -15.94 -15.00 2.63
CA ALA A 94 -16.86 -14.29 3.54
C ALA A 94 -17.84 -15.27 4.22
N ASP A 95 -18.37 -16.24 3.46
CA ASP A 95 -19.24 -17.29 3.98
C ASP A 95 -18.49 -18.23 4.95
N ASP A 96 -17.27 -18.65 4.61
CA ASP A 96 -16.43 -19.49 5.46
C ASP A 96 -16.10 -18.79 6.79
N LEU A 97 -15.79 -17.48 6.73
CA LEU A 97 -15.55 -16.66 7.91
C LEU A 97 -16.81 -16.52 8.78
N GLY A 98 -17.98 -16.33 8.15
CA GLY A 98 -19.27 -16.27 8.84
C GLY A 98 -19.58 -17.57 9.59
N ARG A 99 -19.38 -18.72 8.94
CA ARG A 99 -19.58 -20.04 9.56
C ARG A 99 -18.63 -20.32 10.72
N ALA A 100 -17.36 -19.95 10.56
CA ALA A 100 -16.37 -20.08 11.62
C ALA A 100 -16.74 -19.20 12.84
N MET A 101 -17.23 -17.99 12.57
CA MET A 101 -17.69 -17.07 13.61
C MET A 101 -18.94 -17.61 14.32
N GLU A 102 -19.93 -18.13 13.60
CA GLU A 102 -21.13 -18.75 14.20
C GLU A 102 -20.76 -19.93 15.10
N SER A 103 -19.83 -20.79 14.66
CA SER A 103 -19.35 -21.90 15.50
C SER A 103 -18.64 -21.42 16.76
N LEU A 104 -17.84 -20.35 16.66
CA LEU A 104 -17.16 -19.77 17.81
C LEU A 104 -18.16 -19.10 18.77
N VAL A 105 -19.14 -18.37 18.23
CA VAL A 105 -20.22 -17.77 19.01
C VAL A 105 -21.01 -18.86 19.73
N SER A 106 -21.36 -19.95 19.06
CA SER A 106 -22.02 -21.12 19.68
C SER A 106 -21.21 -21.63 20.86
N VAL A 107 -19.92 -21.96 20.65
CA VAL A 107 -19.03 -22.42 21.74
C VAL A 107 -18.93 -21.41 22.89
N MET A 108 -18.97 -20.11 22.58
CA MET A 108 -18.91 -19.05 23.59
C MET A 108 -20.26 -18.76 24.27
N THR A 109 -21.38 -19.21 23.70
CA THR A 109 -22.72 -19.08 24.28
C THR A 109 -23.23 -20.38 24.89
N ASP A 110 -22.64 -21.52 24.53
CA ASP A 110 -22.90 -22.85 25.09
C ASP A 110 -22.16 -23.01 26.44
N GLU A 111 -22.47 -22.14 27.40
CA GLU A 111 -22.15 -22.31 28.83
C GLU A 111 -23.36 -22.01 29.72
N GLU A 112 -24.57 -22.44 29.29
CA GLU A 112 -25.75 -22.42 30.16
C GLU A 112 -26.67 -23.61 29.86
N GLY A 113 -26.36 -24.78 30.45
CA GLY A 113 -27.33 -25.89 30.50
C GLY A 113 -26.75 -27.29 30.30
N ALA A 114 -25.92 -27.75 31.23
CA ALA A 114 -25.75 -29.18 31.48
C ALA A 114 -25.64 -29.40 33.01
N GLU A 115 -26.81 -29.59 33.64
CA GLU A 115 -26.92 -30.45 34.81
C GLU A 115 -26.79 -31.92 34.40
#